data_AF-A0A5B0F5S5-F1
#
_entry.id   AF-A0A5B0F5S5-F1
#
_cell.length_a   1.000
_cell.length_b   1.000
_cell.length_c   1.000
_cell.angle_alpha   90.00
_cell.angle_beta   90.00
_cell.angle_gamma   90.00
#
_symmetry.space_group_name_H-M   'P 1'
#
loop_
_entity.id
_entity.type
_entity.pdbx_description
1 polymer ?
#
loop_
_entity_poly.entity_id
_entity_poly.type
_entity_poly.pdbx_seq_one_letter_code
_entity_poly.pdbx_strand_id
1 'polypeptide(L)'
;MSVSGISKVIGILAFCDCATLMAEQDCLSLWQQNPVSESCRSYVSATAPDQVTPMLVDLENGQCRMTLLCKNRYGASTPNLARDVEKTELKKIHNCNGELQLEPCPVIQSEQGQ
;
A
#
# COMPACT_ATOMS: atom_id res chain seq x y z
N MET A 1 -65.03 32.45 19.65
CA MET A 1 -65.31 31.02 19.90
C MET A 1 -64.24 30.21 19.19
N SER A 2 -63.68 29.24 19.91
CA SER A 2 -62.36 28.63 19.71
C SER A 2 -62.16 27.97 18.33
N VAL A 3 -61.03 28.29 17.68
CA VAL A 3 -60.52 27.52 16.55
C VAL A 3 -59.53 26.49 17.11
N SER A 4 -59.97 25.24 17.19
CA SER A 4 -59.15 24.09 17.60
C SER A 4 -58.07 23.81 16.56
N GLY A 5 -56.84 23.60 17.05
CA GLY A 5 -55.67 23.35 16.24
C GLY A 5 -55.55 21.94 15.71
N ILE A 6 -54.65 21.77 14.75
CA ILE A 6 -53.90 20.53 14.51
C ILE A 6 -52.49 20.96 14.08
N SER A 7 -51.55 20.95 15.02
CA SER A 7 -50.13 21.16 14.73
C SER A 7 -49.57 19.82 14.22
N LYS A 8 -49.52 19.64 12.89
CA LYS A 8 -48.87 18.47 12.30
C LYS A 8 -47.36 18.70 12.30
N VAL A 9 -46.68 18.09 13.27
CA VAL A 9 -45.23 17.96 13.29
C VAL A 9 -44.84 17.07 12.11
N ILE A 10 -44.38 17.68 11.02
CA ILE A 10 -43.79 16.97 9.88
C ILE A 10 -42.36 16.60 10.30
N GLY A 11 -42.22 15.41 10.89
CA GLY A 11 -40.93 14.78 11.11
C GLY A 11 -40.34 14.35 9.77
N ILE A 12 -39.47 15.18 9.21
CA ILE A 12 -38.60 14.76 8.11
C ILE A 12 -37.46 13.97 8.74
N LEU A 13 -37.57 12.64 8.72
CA LEU A 13 -36.44 11.74 8.95
C LEU A 13 -35.45 11.95 7.79
N ALA A 14 -34.43 12.76 8.02
CA ALA A 14 -33.28 12.85 7.14
C ALA A 14 -32.48 11.54 7.27
N PHE A 15 -32.74 10.60 6.38
CA PHE A 15 -31.89 9.44 6.18
C PHE A 15 -30.54 9.94 5.66
N CYS A 16 -29.56 9.98 6.55
CA CYS A 16 -28.17 10.23 6.21
C CYS A 16 -27.59 8.89 5.76
N ASP A 17 -27.90 8.48 4.53
CA ASP A 17 -27.18 7.41 3.84
C ASP A 17 -25.78 7.92 3.51
N CYS A 18 -24.91 8.00 4.52
CA CYS A 18 -23.48 8.07 4.32
C CYS A 18 -23.00 6.69 3.85
N ALA A 19 -23.37 6.30 2.64
CA ALA A 19 -22.56 5.38 1.86
C ALA A 19 -21.27 6.11 1.52
N THR A 20 -20.37 6.22 2.50
CA THR A 20 -18.96 6.48 2.24
C THR A 20 -18.48 5.34 1.35
N LEU A 21 -18.53 5.56 0.03
CA LEU A 21 -17.59 4.97 -0.90
C LEU A 21 -16.21 5.33 -0.36
N MET A 22 -15.66 4.44 0.47
CA MET A 22 -14.23 4.44 0.76
C MET A 22 -13.59 4.24 -0.60
N ALA A 23 -13.11 5.32 -1.23
CA ALA A 23 -12.31 5.21 -2.44
C ALA A 23 -11.16 4.25 -2.10
N GLU A 24 -11.15 3.09 -2.73
CA GLU A 24 -10.13 2.08 -2.50
C GLU A 24 -8.77 2.74 -2.81
N GLN A 25 -7.87 2.78 -1.83
CA GLN A 25 -6.55 3.39 -2.03
C GLN A 25 -5.78 2.60 -3.08
N ASP A 26 -5.15 3.30 -4.02
CA ASP A 26 -4.29 2.69 -5.03
C ASP A 26 -3.03 2.09 -4.39
N CYS A 27 -2.41 1.16 -5.13
CA CYS A 27 -1.21 0.46 -4.67
C CYS A 27 -0.07 1.41 -4.25
N LEU A 28 0.16 2.49 -5.00
CA LEU A 28 1.24 3.43 -4.69
C LEU A 28 0.97 4.20 -3.40
N SER A 29 -0.25 4.69 -3.21
CA SER A 29 -0.68 5.35 -1.98
C SER A 29 -0.58 4.44 -0.76
N LEU A 30 -0.92 3.15 -0.89
CA LEU A 30 -0.76 2.17 0.18
C LEU A 30 0.71 1.87 0.47
N TRP A 31 1.54 1.75 -0.57
CA TRP A 31 2.97 1.51 -0.43
C TRP A 31 3.68 2.65 0.29
N GLN A 32 3.35 3.91 -0.02
CA GLN A 32 3.94 5.09 0.63
C GLN A 32 3.64 5.17 2.12
N GLN A 33 2.64 4.44 2.61
CA GLN A 33 2.35 4.32 4.05
C GLN A 33 3.21 3.26 4.74
N ASN A 34 3.93 2.41 3.99
CA ASN A 34 4.88 1.46 4.55
C ASN A 34 6.25 2.15 4.76
N PRO A 35 6.83 2.14 5.97
CA PRO A 35 8.17 2.68 6.22
C PRO A 35 9.27 2.12 5.31
N VAL A 36 9.10 0.89 4.81
CA VAL A 36 10.04 0.27 3.86
C VAL A 36 10.16 1.07 2.56
N SER A 37 9.12 1.79 2.16
CA SER A 37 9.12 2.58 0.92
C SER A 37 10.28 3.57 0.84
N GLU A 38 10.72 4.14 1.97
CA GLU A 38 11.85 5.06 2.05
C GLU A 38 13.20 4.42 1.68
N SER A 39 13.30 3.10 1.84
CA SER A 39 14.50 2.32 1.52
C SER A 39 14.52 1.81 0.08
N CYS A 40 13.47 2.06 -0.70
CA CYS A 40 13.29 1.53 -2.03
C CYS A 40 13.03 2.64 -3.07
N ARG A 41 13.43 2.42 -4.32
CA ARG A 41 13.27 3.37 -5.42
C ARG A 41 12.81 2.67 -6.69
N SER A 42 12.35 3.44 -7.66
CA SER A 42 11.95 2.91 -8.96
C SER A 42 13.10 2.14 -9.62
N TYR A 43 12.75 1.05 -10.28
CA TYR A 43 13.68 0.36 -11.14
C TYR A 43 13.81 1.12 -12.47
N VAL A 44 15.05 1.33 -12.90
CA VAL A 44 15.37 1.91 -14.22
C VAL A 44 16.20 0.88 -14.97
N SER A 45 15.72 0.46 -16.13
CA SER A 45 16.44 -0.52 -16.96
C SER A 45 17.63 0.13 -17.63
N ALA A 46 18.80 -0.49 -17.56
CA ALA A 46 19.98 -0.03 -18.30
C ALA A 46 19.80 -0.11 -19.82
N THR A 47 18.96 -1.03 -20.31
CA THR A 47 18.67 -1.21 -21.74
C THR A 47 17.64 -0.22 -22.28
N ALA A 48 16.91 0.46 -21.40
CA ALA A 48 15.88 1.44 -21.75
C ALA A 48 15.78 2.50 -20.64
N PRO A 49 16.80 3.37 -20.48
CA PRO A 49 16.89 4.31 -19.37
C PRO A 49 15.78 5.37 -19.41
N ASP A 50 15.25 5.67 -20.60
CA ASP A 50 14.17 6.64 -20.80
C ASP A 50 12.78 6.06 -20.49
N GLN A 51 12.67 4.75 -20.28
CA GLN A 51 11.40 4.11 -19.93
C GLN A 51 11.23 4.08 -18.41
N VAL A 52 10.28 4.87 -17.93
CA VAL A 52 9.88 4.84 -16.52
C VAL A 52 9.02 3.60 -16.28
N THR A 53 9.59 2.60 -15.60
CA THR A 53 8.80 1.48 -15.09
C THR A 53 8.10 1.92 -13.80
N PRO A 54 6.75 1.85 -13.73
CA PRO A 54 6.04 2.17 -12.50
C PRO A 54 6.49 1.25 -11.36
N MET A 55 6.69 1.84 -10.18
CA MET A 55 7.11 1.08 -9.00
C MET A 55 6.04 0.08 -8.56
N LEU A 56 4.78 0.51 -8.61
CA LEU A 56 3.61 -0.30 -8.33
C LEU A 56 2.56 -0.11 -9.43
N VAL A 57 1.87 -1.19 -9.77
CA VAL A 57 0.75 -1.22 -10.70
C VAL A 57 -0.41 -1.96 -10.03
N ASP A 58 -1.59 -1.34 -10.00
CA ASP A 58 -2.83 -1.99 -9.58
C ASP A 58 -3.21 -3.10 -10.59
N LEU A 59 -3.44 -4.31 -10.09
CA LEU A 59 -3.93 -5.44 -10.86
C LEU A 59 -5.44 -5.62 -10.61
N GLU A 60 -6.16 -6.11 -11.62
CA GLU A 60 -7.62 -6.31 -11.57
C GLU A 60 -8.06 -7.34 -10.51
N ASN A 61 -7.15 -8.20 -10.06
CA ASN A 61 -7.40 -9.22 -9.04
C ASN A 61 -7.23 -8.71 -7.60
N GLY A 62 -7.07 -7.39 -7.38
CA GLY A 62 -6.87 -6.81 -6.05
C GLY A 62 -5.42 -6.83 -5.55
N GLN A 63 -4.49 -7.27 -6.41
CA GLN A 63 -3.06 -7.28 -6.10
C GLN A 63 -2.35 -6.04 -6.65
N CYS A 64 -1.12 -5.87 -6.19
CA CYS A 64 -0.18 -4.87 -6.65
C CYS A 64 1.04 -5.57 -7.24
N ARG A 65 1.38 -5.24 -8.48
CA ARG A 65 2.63 -5.66 -9.09
C ARG A 65 3.73 -4.66 -8.76
N MET A 66 4.76 -5.11 -8.05
CA MET A 66 5.89 -4.31 -7.62
C MET A 66 7.11 -4.53 -8.52
N THR A 67 7.72 -3.43 -8.97
CA THR A 67 8.98 -3.43 -9.72
C THR A 67 9.90 -2.32 -9.22
N LEU A 68 10.81 -2.66 -8.31
CA LEU A 68 11.59 -1.67 -7.57
C LEU A 68 12.99 -2.15 -7.17
N LEU A 69 13.81 -1.23 -6.68
CA LEU A 69 15.14 -1.48 -6.14
C LEU A 69 15.14 -1.13 -4.65
N CYS A 70 15.48 -2.06 -3.76
CA CYS A 70 15.58 -1.80 -2.32
C CYS A 70 17.03 -1.80 -1.84
N LYS A 71 17.35 -0.89 -0.92
CA LYS A 71 18.67 -0.78 -0.32
C LYS A 71 18.93 -1.97 0.61
N ASN A 72 20.11 -2.58 0.49
CA ASN A 72 20.60 -3.59 1.42
C ASN A 72 21.44 -2.94 2.54
N ARG A 73 21.86 -3.73 3.54
CA ARG A 73 22.61 -3.24 4.71
C ARG A 73 23.96 -2.60 4.36
N TYR A 74 24.50 -2.89 3.18
CA TYR A 74 25.76 -2.34 2.67
C TYR A 74 25.55 -1.07 1.83
N GLY A 75 24.30 -0.65 1.64
CA GLY A 75 23.95 0.51 0.84
C GLY A 75 23.83 0.28 -0.66
N ALA A 76 24.09 -0.94 -1.13
CA ALA A 76 23.81 -1.32 -2.51
C ALA A 76 22.31 -1.58 -2.72
N SER A 77 21.86 -1.58 -3.97
CA SER A 77 20.45 -1.79 -4.33
C SER A 77 20.22 -3.19 -4.89
N THR A 78 19.23 -3.90 -4.34
CA THR A 78 18.79 -5.21 -4.80
C THR A 78 17.48 -5.07 -5.58
N PRO A 79 17.36 -5.65 -6.79
CA PRO A 79 16.14 -5.60 -7.57
C PRO A 79 15.08 -6.57 -7.04
N ASN A 80 13.84 -6.08 -6.94
CA ASN A 80 12.63 -6.87 -6.71
C ASN A 80 11.70 -6.63 -7.91
N LEU A 81 11.73 -7.55 -8.88
CA LEU A 81 11.06 -7.39 -10.17
C LEU A 81 9.78 -8.22 -10.21
N ALA A 82 8.69 -7.61 -10.68
CA ALA A 82 7.40 -8.27 -10.93
C ALA A 82 6.89 -9.13 -9.76
N ARG A 83 6.99 -8.64 -8.52
CA ARG A 83 6.37 -9.31 -7.37
C ARG A 83 4.92 -8.86 -7.23
N ASP A 84 4.01 -9.82 -7.31
CA ASP A 84 2.59 -9.57 -7.08
C ASP A 84 2.28 -9.79 -5.58
N VAL A 85 1.65 -8.80 -4.94
CA VAL A 85 1.32 -8.81 -3.51
C VAL A 85 -0.10 -8.29 -3.31
N GLU A 86 -0.86 -8.88 -2.40
CA GLU A 86 -2.19 -8.37 -2.05
C GLU A 86 -2.13 -6.92 -1.56
N LYS A 87 -3.05 -6.06 -2.03
CA LYS A 87 -3.12 -4.65 -1.58
C LYS A 87 -3.13 -4.52 -0.05
N THR A 88 -3.84 -5.43 0.62
CA THR A 88 -3.98 -5.46 2.08
C THR A 88 -2.68 -5.81 2.81
N GLU A 89 -1.70 -6.38 2.11
CA GLU A 89 -0.43 -6.83 2.65
C GLU A 89 0.74 -5.87 2.37
N LEU A 90 0.55 -4.89 1.47
CA LEU A 90 1.59 -3.89 1.16
C LEU A 90 2.19 -3.23 2.40
N LYS A 91 1.38 -2.95 3.42
CA LYS A 91 1.81 -2.32 4.69
C LYS A 91 2.61 -3.25 5.60
N LYS A 92 2.56 -4.56 5.35
CA LYS A 92 3.25 -5.60 6.13
C LYS A 92 4.58 -6.00 5.51
N ILE A 93 4.89 -5.53 4.30
CA ILE A 93 6.15 -5.83 3.64
C ILE A 93 7.33 -5.30 4.47
N HIS A 94 8.33 -6.14 4.61
CA HIS A 94 9.63 -5.87 5.21
C HIS A 94 10.72 -5.85 4.12
N ASN A 95 11.73 -4.99 4.29
CA ASN A 95 12.97 -5.06 3.50
C ASN A 95 14.05 -5.79 4.30
N CYS A 96 14.29 -7.05 3.93
CA CYS A 96 15.25 -7.94 4.55
C CYS A 96 16.55 -7.95 3.75
N ASN A 97 17.40 -6.95 4.00
CA ASN A 97 18.70 -6.80 3.34
C ASN A 97 18.61 -6.68 1.80
N GLY A 98 17.63 -5.91 1.31
CA GLY A 98 17.34 -5.68 -0.09
C GLY A 98 16.23 -6.57 -0.66
N GLU A 99 15.86 -7.65 0.02
CA GLU A 99 14.80 -8.56 -0.40
C GLU A 99 13.48 -8.23 0.30
N LEU A 100 12.39 -8.13 -0.46
CA LEU A 100 11.07 -7.92 0.11
C LEU A 100 10.45 -9.22 0.62
N GLN A 101 9.95 -9.20 1.86
CA GLN A 101 9.26 -10.32 2.52
C GLN A 101 8.00 -9.85 3.23
N LEU A 102 6.97 -10.70 3.32
CA LEU A 102 5.77 -10.43 4.10
C LEU A 102 5.93 -10.84 5.57
N GLU A 103 6.72 -11.88 5.80
CA GLU A 103 7.10 -12.31 7.14
C GLU A 103 8.21 -11.42 7.70
N PRO A 104 8.32 -11.31 9.03
CA PRO A 104 9.42 -10.62 9.68
C PRO A 104 10.76 -11.15 9.19
N CYS A 105 11.74 -10.25 9.03
CA CYS A 105 13.06 -10.65 8.56
C CYS A 105 13.68 -11.69 9.48
N PRO A 106 14.28 -12.77 8.92
CA PRO A 106 14.91 -13.79 9.72
C PRO A 106 16.04 -13.14 10.54
N VAL A 107 16.06 -13.44 11.84
CA VAL A 107 17.20 -13.10 12.68
C VAL A 107 18.34 -13.99 12.22
N ILE A 108 19.26 -13.44 11.43
CA ILE A 108 20.49 -14.15 11.11
C ILE A 108 21.27 -14.28 12.42
N GLN A 109 21.25 -15.47 13.02
CA GLN A 109 22.15 -15.83 14.12
C GLN A 109 23.57 -15.91 13.54
N SER A 110 24.22 -14.78 13.37
CA SER A 110 25.66 -14.71 13.14
C SER A 110 26.30 -14.28 14.45
N GLU A 111 27.21 -15.11 14.97
CA GLU A 111 28.08 -14.90 16.14
C GLU A 111 27.63 -15.49 17.50
N GLN A 112 27.24 -16.76 17.53
CA GLN A 112 27.65 -17.65 18.63
C GLN A 112 28.30 -18.92 18.01
N GLY A 113 29.57 -18.80 17.65
CA GLY A 113 30.33 -19.91 17.08
C GLY A 113 31.82 -19.62 17.06
N GLN A 114 32.48 -20.08 18.13
CA GLN A 114 33.93 -20.22 18.40
C GLN A 114 34.70 -19.03 18.96
#